data_AF-A0A2T4BSC2-F1
#
_entry.id   AF-A0A2T4BSC2-F1
#
_cell.length_a   1.000
_cell.length_b   1.000
_cell.length_c   1.000
_cell.angle_alpha   90.00
_cell.angle_beta   90.00
_cell.angle_gamma   90.00
#
_symmetry.space_group_name_H-M   'P 1'
#
loop_
_entity.id
_entity.type
_entity.pdbx_description
1 polymer ?
#
loop_
_entity_poly.entity_id
_entity_poly.type
_entity_poly.pdbx_seq_one_letter_code
_entity_poly.pdbx_strand_id
1 'polypeptide(L)'
;MRGANPELIQPEDWARPDRPSFNTPVFLIHDGGGTTFAYHCLEVLGRYIRSKRCMAEAVRMIREWRLPEWPGRLYHRRPRVVLLRAKEYVPTKDGRMVGLDLNREDEMLGWGDYDDEMFCDVMDVEGHHFDIFAFERIDGITRAVKKGLERLEECSQMMMYGDGW
;
A
#
# COMPACT_ATOMS: atom_id res chain seq x y z
N MET A 1 -7.81 10.31 -33.03
CA MET A 1 -6.73 10.35 -32.03
C MET A 1 -7.26 9.65 -30.78
N ARG A 2 -6.70 8.49 -30.40
CA ARG A 2 -7.03 7.85 -29.12
C ARG A 2 -6.38 8.70 -28.02
N GLY A 3 -7.18 9.23 -27.10
CA GLY A 3 -6.65 10.00 -25.97
C GLY A 3 -5.67 9.16 -25.16
N ALA A 4 -4.59 9.78 -24.68
CA ALA A 4 -3.67 9.16 -23.75
C ALA A 4 -4.48 8.59 -22.56
N ASN A 5 -4.19 7.35 -22.16
CA ASN A 5 -4.82 6.74 -21.00
C ASN A 5 -4.44 7.57 -19.76
N PRO A 6 -5.37 8.29 -19.11
CA PRO A 6 -5.04 9.13 -17.96
C PRO A 6 -4.55 8.32 -16.76
N GLU A 7 -4.82 7.01 -16.73
CA GLU A 7 -4.36 6.08 -15.69
C GLU A 7 -2.92 5.60 -15.91
N LEU A 8 -2.32 5.89 -17.08
CA LEU A 8 -0.94 5.50 -17.38
C LEU A 8 0.01 6.56 -16.82
N ILE A 9 0.47 6.34 -15.59
CA ILE A 9 1.38 7.27 -14.89
C ILE A 9 2.77 7.28 -15.53
N GLN A 10 3.24 6.14 -16.05
CA GLN A 10 4.49 6.02 -16.80
C GLN A 10 4.34 5.02 -17.96
N PRO A 11 4.89 5.32 -19.15
CA PRO A 11 4.89 4.36 -20.25
C PRO A 11 5.86 3.22 -19.94
N GLU A 12 5.38 1.98 -20.05
CA GLU A 12 6.25 0.82 -20.15
C GLU A 12 7.01 0.87 -21.50
N ASP A 13 8.26 0.39 -21.55
CA ASP A 13 9.02 0.29 -22.82
C ASP A 13 8.47 -0.87 -23.66
N TRP A 14 7.27 -0.69 -24.21
CA TRP A 14 6.61 -1.63 -25.12
C TRP A 14 7.39 -1.85 -26.43
N ALA A 15 8.46 -1.08 -26.69
CA ALA A 15 9.34 -1.35 -27.82
C ALA A 15 10.21 -2.59 -27.58
N ARG A 16 10.29 -3.10 -26.33
CA ARG A 16 11.07 -4.27 -25.96
C ARG A 16 10.34 -5.16 -24.93
N PRO A 17 9.16 -5.70 -25.25
CA PRO A 17 8.33 -6.48 -24.31
C PRO A 17 9.01 -7.78 -23.83
N ASP A 18 10.01 -8.26 -24.59
CA ASP A 18 10.72 -9.51 -24.30
C ASP A 18 12.03 -9.28 -23.50
N ARG A 19 12.34 -8.02 -23.15
CA ARG A 19 13.50 -7.69 -22.32
C ARG A 19 13.05 -7.30 -20.92
N PRO A 20 13.69 -7.81 -19.85
CA PRO A 20 13.42 -7.33 -18.51
C PRO A 20 13.66 -5.82 -18.47
N SER A 21 12.64 -5.06 -18.04
CA SER A 21 12.85 -3.72 -17.48
C SER A 21 13.90 -3.86 -16.36
N PHE A 22 14.96 -3.05 -16.39
CA PHE A 22 15.93 -3.04 -15.28
C PHE A 22 15.32 -2.49 -13.97
N ASN A 23 14.13 -1.89 -14.04
CA ASN A 23 13.43 -1.34 -12.90
C ASN A 23 12.47 -2.39 -12.33
N THR A 24 12.47 -2.53 -11.00
CA THR A 24 11.53 -3.41 -10.29
C THR A 24 10.09 -3.01 -10.61
N PRO A 25 9.23 -3.93 -11.06
CA PRO A 25 7.83 -3.60 -11.36
C PRO A 25 7.12 -3.15 -10.08
N VAL A 26 6.53 -1.96 -10.12
CA VAL A 26 5.82 -1.36 -8.99
C VAL A 26 4.33 -1.63 -9.11
N PHE A 27 3.78 -2.32 -8.12
CA PHE A 27 2.33 -2.46 -7.95
C PHE A 27 1.89 -1.52 -6.83
N LEU A 28 1.25 -0.41 -7.19
CA LEU A 28 0.64 0.48 -6.20
C LEU A 28 -0.75 -0.05 -5.86
N ILE A 29 -0.88 -0.71 -4.71
CA ILE A 29 -2.17 -1.10 -4.15
C ILE A 29 -2.60 0.02 -3.21
N HIS A 30 -3.50 0.88 -3.67
CA HIS A 30 -4.18 1.83 -2.79
C HIS A 30 -5.35 1.10 -2.10
N ASP A 31 -5.52 1.30 -0.79
CA ASP A 31 -6.67 0.75 -0.08
C ASP A 31 -7.96 1.20 -0.77
N GLY A 32 -8.90 0.27 -0.93
CA GLY A 32 -10.25 0.51 -1.43
C GLY A 32 -11.10 1.31 -0.45
N GLY A 33 -10.51 2.24 0.31
CA GLY A 33 -11.16 3.23 1.14
C GLY A 33 -11.95 4.27 0.35
N GLY A 34 -12.42 3.92 -0.86
CA GLY A 34 -13.53 4.59 -1.51
C GLY A 34 -14.69 4.58 -0.54
N THR A 35 -14.78 5.65 0.25
CA THR A 35 -15.71 5.72 1.37
C THR A 35 -17.10 5.43 0.82
N THR A 36 -17.77 4.41 1.36
CA THR A 36 -19.16 4.17 0.98
C THR A 36 -20.06 5.36 1.36
N PHE A 37 -19.52 6.32 2.09
CA PHE A 37 -20.11 7.62 2.39
C PHE A 37 -20.75 8.27 1.17
N ALA A 38 -20.09 8.28 0.01
CA ALA A 38 -20.68 8.85 -1.22
C ALA A 38 -22.00 8.14 -1.61
N TYR A 39 -22.12 6.83 -1.37
CA TYR A 39 -23.36 6.08 -1.59
C TYR A 39 -24.43 6.35 -0.53
N HIS A 40 -24.05 6.78 0.68
CA HIS A 40 -24.98 7.22 1.72
C HIS A 40 -25.56 8.63 1.43
N CYS A 41 -24.89 9.41 0.58
CA CYS A 41 -25.37 10.72 0.12
C CYS A 41 -26.29 10.65 -1.10
N LEU A 42 -26.48 9.48 -1.71
CA LEU A 42 -27.39 9.30 -2.84
C LEU A 42 -28.85 9.32 -2.38
N GLU A 43 -29.71 10.04 -3.11
CA GLU A 43 -31.16 9.99 -2.93
C GLU A 43 -31.71 8.57 -3.18
N VAL A 44 -32.96 8.30 -2.80
CA VAL A 44 -33.59 6.99 -2.97
C VAL A 44 -33.72 6.65 -4.47
N LEU A 45 -32.81 5.82 -4.97
CA LEU A 45 -32.74 5.44 -6.40
C LEU A 45 -33.77 4.38 -6.83
N GLY A 46 -34.65 3.92 -5.93
CA GLY A 46 -35.67 2.89 -6.22
C GLY A 46 -35.09 1.50 -6.55
N ARG A 47 -33.85 1.22 -6.16
CA ARG A 47 -33.12 -0.04 -6.47
C ARG A 47 -32.26 -0.47 -5.28
N TYR A 48 -31.96 -1.76 -5.18
CA TYR A 48 -31.08 -2.31 -4.14
C TYR A 48 -29.63 -1.85 -4.33
N ILE A 49 -29.12 -1.05 -3.39
CA ILE A 49 -27.69 -0.69 -3.33
C ILE A 49 -26.94 -1.82 -2.59
N ARG A 50 -26.11 -2.57 -3.31
CA ARG A 50 -25.35 -3.73 -2.77
C ARG A 50 -24.09 -3.35 -2.00
N SER A 51 -23.72 -2.07 -1.95
CA SER A 51 -22.47 -1.59 -1.34
C SER A 51 -22.26 -2.12 0.08
N LYS A 52 -23.29 -2.07 0.93
CA LYS A 52 -23.22 -2.61 2.31
C LYS A 52 -22.88 -4.10 2.35
N ARG A 53 -23.48 -4.90 1.46
CA ARG A 53 -23.21 -6.34 1.37
C ARG A 53 -21.82 -6.61 0.81
N CYS A 54 -21.41 -5.88 -0.22
CA CYS A 54 -20.06 -5.97 -0.77
C CYS A 54 -19.00 -5.64 0.28
N MET A 55 -19.19 -4.59 1.08
CA MET A 55 -18.28 -4.24 2.19
C MET A 55 -18.28 -5.31 3.28
N ALA A 56 -19.45 -5.85 3.65
CA ALA A 56 -19.53 -6.91 4.65
C ALA A 56 -18.79 -8.17 4.19
N GLU A 57 -18.94 -8.58 2.92
CA GLU A 57 -18.22 -9.72 2.36
C GLU A 57 -16.72 -9.43 2.22
N ALA A 58 -16.31 -8.23 1.80
CA ALA A 58 -14.90 -7.85 1.73
C ALA A 58 -14.24 -7.91 3.13
N VAL A 59 -14.90 -7.37 4.15
CA VAL A 59 -14.43 -7.44 5.54
C VAL A 59 -14.38 -8.89 6.01
N ARG A 60 -15.38 -9.72 5.68
CA ARG A 60 -15.38 -11.16 6.03
C ARG A 60 -14.21 -11.89 5.36
N MET A 61 -13.99 -11.65 4.07
CA MET A 61 -12.89 -12.24 3.31
C MET A 61 -11.54 -11.83 3.89
N ILE A 62 -11.33 -10.55 4.22
CA ILE A 62 -10.08 -10.07 4.84
C ILE A 62 -9.88 -10.68 6.23
N ARG A 63 -10.94 -10.82 7.04
CA ARG A 63 -10.86 -11.44 8.37
C ARG A 63 -10.53 -12.92 8.33
N GLU A 64 -11.03 -13.63 7.32
CA GLU A 64 -10.75 -15.06 7.11
C GLU A 64 -9.46 -15.28 6.32
N TRP A 65 -8.91 -14.24 5.69
CA TRP A 65 -7.69 -14.32 4.91
C TRP A 65 -6.50 -14.60 5.83
N ARG A 66 -5.84 -15.73 5.60
CA ARG A 66 -4.57 -16.03 6.23
C ARG A 66 -3.48 -15.48 5.34
N LEU A 67 -2.69 -14.56 5.86
CA LEU A 67 -1.55 -14.05 5.12
C LEU A 67 -0.57 -15.20 4.82
N PRO A 68 0.09 -15.17 3.65
CA PRO A 68 1.12 -16.14 3.33
C PRO A 68 2.32 -15.97 4.27
N GLU A 69 2.81 -17.08 4.81
CA GLU A 69 4.05 -17.15 5.58
C GLU A 69 5.17 -17.73 4.70
N TRP A 70 6.41 -17.30 4.91
CA TRP A 70 7.58 -17.75 4.13
C TRP A 70 8.65 -18.44 5.01
N PRO A 71 8.34 -19.56 5.69
CA PRO A 71 9.30 -20.21 6.57
C PRO A 71 10.37 -21.02 5.82
N GLY A 72 11.53 -21.17 6.46
CA GLY A 72 12.60 -22.07 6.02
C GLY A 72 13.04 -21.82 4.57
N ARG A 73 12.92 -22.85 3.71
CA ARG A 73 13.32 -22.76 2.30
C ARG A 73 12.54 -21.72 1.47
N LEU A 74 11.42 -21.22 1.98
CA LEU A 74 10.62 -20.19 1.31
C LEU A 74 11.02 -18.78 1.73
N TYR A 75 11.86 -18.62 2.74
CA TYR A 75 12.26 -17.33 3.30
C TYR A 75 12.80 -16.38 2.22
N HIS A 76 13.74 -16.85 1.40
CA HIS A 76 14.31 -16.06 0.31
C HIS A 76 13.35 -15.82 -0.87
N ARG A 77 12.17 -16.46 -0.87
CA ARG A 77 11.11 -16.22 -1.85
C ARG A 77 10.11 -15.15 -1.40
N ARG A 78 10.23 -14.65 -0.17
CA ARG A 78 9.43 -13.54 0.32
C ARG A 78 9.71 -12.29 -0.51
N PRO A 79 8.68 -11.63 -1.08
CA PRO A 79 8.86 -10.31 -1.68
C PRO A 79 9.43 -9.34 -0.65
N ARG A 80 10.40 -8.52 -1.05
CA ARG A 80 10.85 -7.41 -0.21
C ARG A 80 9.75 -6.36 -0.14
N VAL A 81 9.61 -5.74 1.02
CA VAL A 81 8.57 -4.74 1.27
C VAL A 81 9.18 -3.59 2.05
N VAL A 82 8.92 -2.37 1.58
CA VAL A 82 9.23 -1.13 2.31
C VAL A 82 7.90 -0.51 2.73
N LEU A 83 7.77 -0.16 4.01
CA LEU A 83 6.58 0.50 4.54
C LEU A 83 6.75 2.02 4.45
N LEU A 84 5.81 2.72 3.80
CA LEU A 84 5.68 4.17 3.94
C LEU A 84 4.64 4.46 5.04
N ARG A 85 5.09 4.89 6.22
CA ARG A 85 4.26 5.10 7.41
C ARG A 85 3.85 6.57 7.54
N ALA A 86 2.56 6.85 7.43
CA ALA A 86 2.00 8.15 7.79
C ALA A 86 2.18 8.42 9.29
N LYS A 87 2.76 9.57 9.66
CA LYS A 87 3.07 9.91 11.06
C LYS A 87 1.85 10.38 11.85
N GLU A 88 0.94 11.09 11.20
CA GLU A 88 -0.12 11.81 11.87
C GLU A 88 -1.34 10.91 12.09
N TYR A 89 -2.04 11.14 13.21
CA TYR A 89 -3.35 10.56 13.46
C TYR A 89 -4.39 11.20 12.54
N VAL A 90 -5.41 10.42 12.18
CA VAL A 90 -6.57 10.96 11.47
C VAL A 90 -7.31 11.93 12.40
N PRO A 91 -7.54 13.18 11.98
CA PRO A 91 -8.25 14.15 12.81
C PRO A 91 -9.73 13.77 12.93
N THR A 92 -10.24 13.72 14.17
CA THR A 92 -11.66 13.50 14.46
C THR A 92 -12.25 14.68 15.22
N LYS A 93 -13.55 14.95 14.98
CA LYS A 93 -14.24 16.12 15.57
C LYS A 93 -14.31 16.08 17.09
N ASP A 94 -14.25 14.91 17.68
CA ASP A 94 -14.39 14.64 19.11
C ASP A 94 -13.08 14.15 19.75
N GLY A 95 -11.97 14.15 19.01
CA GLY A 95 -10.67 13.69 19.47
C GLY A 95 -10.60 12.17 19.70
N ARG A 96 -11.61 11.40 19.31
CA ARG A 96 -11.56 9.94 19.39
C ARG A 96 -10.59 9.38 18.34
N MET A 97 -9.76 8.43 18.76
CA MET A 97 -8.90 7.69 17.86
C MET A 97 -9.74 6.79 16.94
N VAL A 98 -9.44 6.80 15.64
CA VAL A 98 -10.06 5.88 14.69
C VAL A 98 -9.37 4.51 14.74
N GLY A 99 -10.07 3.46 14.32
CA GLY A 99 -9.50 2.10 14.29
C GLY A 99 -8.22 1.97 13.46
N LEU A 100 -8.00 2.85 12.48
CA LEU A 100 -6.80 2.89 11.64
C LEU A 100 -5.54 3.32 12.39
N ASP A 101 -5.68 3.98 13.54
CA ASP A 101 -4.57 4.56 14.30
C ASP A 101 -4.27 3.81 15.60
N LEU A 102 -4.92 2.67 15.85
CA LEU A 102 -4.73 1.88 17.08
C LEU A 102 -3.25 1.53 17.33
N ASN A 103 -2.49 1.32 16.26
CA ASN A 103 -1.06 0.97 16.33
C ASN A 103 -0.16 2.10 15.80
N ARG A 104 -0.62 3.35 15.77
CA ARG A 104 0.13 4.47 15.16
C ARG A 104 1.50 4.72 15.81
N GLU A 105 1.61 4.47 17.11
CA GLU A 105 2.88 4.60 17.84
C GLU A 105 3.89 3.50 17.53
N ASP A 106 3.43 2.34 17.04
CA ASP A 106 4.31 1.26 16.60
C ASP A 106 4.94 1.62 15.24
N GLU A 107 6.26 1.43 15.13
CA GLU A 107 7.01 1.60 13.88
C GLU A 107 6.47 0.71 12.77
N MET A 108 6.11 -0.54 13.10
CA MET A 108 5.56 -1.49 12.14
C MET A 108 4.04 -1.47 12.10
N LEU A 109 3.35 -0.53 12.76
CA LEU A 109 1.88 -0.44 12.80
C LEU A 109 1.18 -1.75 13.22
N GLY A 110 1.82 -2.56 14.07
CA GLY A 110 1.34 -3.87 14.52
C GLY A 110 1.63 -5.03 13.57
N TRP A 111 2.31 -4.80 12.44
CA TRP A 111 2.70 -5.89 11.53
C TRP A 111 3.77 -6.80 12.14
N GLY A 112 4.53 -6.33 13.14
CA GLY A 112 5.53 -7.13 13.84
C GLY A 112 4.93 -8.31 14.62
N ASP A 113 3.68 -8.21 15.08
CA ASP A 113 2.98 -9.33 15.72
C ASP A 113 2.70 -10.48 14.74
N TYR A 114 2.63 -10.17 13.44
CA TYR A 114 2.52 -11.16 12.38
C TYR A 114 3.89 -11.68 11.95
N ASP A 115 4.82 -10.77 11.65
CA ASP A 115 6.16 -11.09 11.17
C ASP A 115 7.09 -9.88 11.42
N ASP A 116 8.06 -10.05 12.30
CA ASP A 116 9.02 -9.01 12.72
C ASP A 116 10.05 -8.67 11.62
N GLU A 117 10.15 -9.50 10.58
CA GLU A 117 10.98 -9.28 9.40
C GLU A 117 10.12 -8.89 8.17
N MET A 118 8.88 -8.42 8.39
CA MET A 118 7.94 -8.05 7.33
C MET A 118 8.49 -7.00 6.38
N PHE A 119 9.14 -5.99 6.93
CA PHE A 119 9.65 -4.86 6.18
C PHE A 119 11.18 -4.85 6.22
N CYS A 120 11.79 -4.61 5.07
CA CYS A 120 13.23 -4.40 4.98
C CYS A 120 13.63 -2.94 5.27
N ASP A 121 12.65 -2.03 5.26
CA ASP A 121 12.80 -0.66 5.73
C ASP A 121 11.41 -0.05 6.06
N VAL A 122 11.38 0.89 7.00
CA VAL A 122 10.19 1.67 7.35
C VAL A 122 10.53 3.14 7.19
N MET A 123 9.73 3.84 6.40
CA MET A 123 9.95 5.24 6.07
C MET A 123 8.77 6.08 6.46
N ASP A 124 9.05 7.00 7.36
CA ASP A 124 8.10 7.97 7.86
C ASP A 124 7.76 9.07 6.85
N VAL A 125 6.48 9.35 6.67
CA VAL A 125 5.96 10.38 5.75
C VAL A 125 4.94 11.29 6.44
N GLU A 126 4.92 12.55 6.01
CA GLU A 126 4.03 13.58 6.55
C GLU A 126 2.56 13.31 6.15
N GLY A 127 1.64 13.63 7.06
CA GLY A 127 0.21 13.40 6.89
C GLY A 127 -0.30 12.19 7.65
N HIS A 128 -1.60 11.96 7.49
CA HIS A 128 -2.37 10.83 7.98
C HIS A 128 -2.88 10.00 6.79
N HIS A 129 -3.56 8.90 7.08
CA HIS A 129 -4.01 7.92 6.07
C HIS A 129 -4.83 8.53 4.91
N PHE A 130 -5.55 9.63 5.12
CA PHE A 130 -6.46 10.20 4.12
C PHE A 130 -5.88 11.41 3.36
N ASP A 131 -4.79 12.02 3.83
CA ASP A 131 -4.25 13.24 3.23
C ASP A 131 -2.80 13.09 2.73
N ILE A 132 -2.21 11.90 2.86
CA ILE A 132 -0.85 11.58 2.38
C ILE A 132 -0.64 11.88 0.88
N PHE A 133 -1.72 11.89 0.09
CA PHE A 133 -1.74 12.26 -1.33
C PHE A 133 -2.45 13.60 -1.60
N ALA A 134 -2.70 14.42 -0.56
CA ALA A 134 -3.18 15.79 -0.75
C ALA A 134 -2.15 16.60 -1.55
N PHE A 135 -2.63 17.61 -2.29
CA PHE A 135 -1.82 18.36 -3.24
C PHE A 135 -0.56 18.96 -2.59
N GLU A 136 -0.70 19.44 -1.36
CA GLU A 136 0.37 20.04 -0.55
C GLU A 136 1.45 19.03 -0.13
N ARG A 137 1.13 17.72 -0.16
CA ARG A 137 2.01 16.63 0.27
C ARG A 137 2.60 15.82 -0.89
N ILE A 138 2.12 16.03 -2.14
CA ILE A 138 2.54 15.28 -3.34
C ILE A 138 4.06 15.24 -3.52
N ASP A 139 4.74 16.37 -3.35
CA ASP A 139 6.20 16.43 -3.50
C ASP A 139 6.92 15.59 -2.44
N GLY A 140 6.41 15.59 -1.21
CA GLY A 140 6.95 14.81 -0.10
C GLY A 140 6.77 13.31 -0.32
N ILE A 141 5.53 12.87 -0.59
CA ILE A 141 5.24 11.46 -0.83
C ILE A 141 5.92 10.94 -2.09
N THR A 142 6.06 11.75 -3.14
CA THR A 142 6.81 11.36 -4.35
C THR A 142 8.27 11.06 -4.04
N ARG A 143 8.94 11.91 -3.23
CA ARG A 143 10.32 11.65 -2.79
C ARG A 143 10.41 10.39 -1.93
N ALA A 144 9.47 10.19 -1.03
CA ALA A 144 9.43 9.01 -0.17
C ALA A 144 9.24 7.73 -0.98
N VAL A 145 8.32 7.72 -1.95
CA VAL A 145 8.13 6.58 -2.87
C VAL A 145 9.40 6.29 -3.64
N LYS A 146 10.05 7.29 -4.24
CA LYS A 146 11.30 7.09 -4.99
C LYS A 146 12.39 6.47 -4.12
N LYS A 147 12.62 7.00 -2.93
CA LYS A 147 13.59 6.45 -1.99
C LYS A 147 13.20 5.05 -1.50
N GLY A 148 11.91 4.78 -1.30
CA GLY A 148 11.41 3.44 -0.98
C GLY A 148 11.66 2.42 -2.08
N LEU A 149 11.56 2.83 -3.35
CA LEU A 149 11.90 1.99 -4.50
C LEU A 149 13.40 1.71 -4.60
N GLU A 150 14.25 2.72 -4.42
CA GLU A 150 15.71 2.54 -4.34
C GLU A 150 16.06 1.52 -3.24
N ARG A 151 15.45 1.67 -2.07
CA ARG A 151 15.65 0.75 -0.95
C ARG A 151 15.18 -0.67 -1.24
N LEU A 152 14.02 -0.79 -1.89
CA LEU A 152 13.47 -2.08 -2.29
C LEU A 152 14.42 -2.82 -3.25
N GLU A 153 15.05 -2.10 -4.17
CA GLU A 153 16.05 -2.63 -5.10
C GLU A 153 17.31 -3.11 -4.36
N GLU A 154 17.86 -2.30 -3.45
CA GLU A 154 19.00 -2.70 -2.61
C GLU A 154 18.70 -3.98 -1.81
N CYS A 155 17.57 -4.03 -1.12
CA CYS A 155 17.18 -5.17 -0.29
C CYS A 155 16.91 -6.43 -1.12
N SER A 156 16.53 -6.28 -2.38
CA SER A 156 16.35 -7.38 -3.32
C SER A 156 17.69 -7.90 -3.85
N GLN A 157 18.64 -7.00 -4.16
CA GLN A 157 19.97 -7.37 -4.64
C GLN A 157 20.82 -8.05 -3.56
N MET A 158 20.76 -7.59 -2.30
CA MET A 158 21.52 -8.20 -1.19
C MET A 158 21.21 -9.69 -0.99
N MET A 159 19.99 -10.15 -1.32
CA MET A 159 19.63 -11.57 -1.26
C MET A 159 20.16 -12.40 -2.42
N MET A 160 20.33 -11.80 -3.60
CA MET A 160 20.79 -12.53 -4.79
C MET A 160 22.29 -12.83 -4.76
N TYR A 161 23.07 -12.06 -4.00
CA TYR A 161 24.53 -12.17 -3.91
C TYR A 161 25.04 -12.60 -2.52
N GLY A 162 24.15 -12.82 -1.55
CA GLY A 162 24.50 -13.18 -0.17
C GLY A 162 24.88 -14.64 0.06
N ASP A 163 24.51 -15.56 -0.85
CA ASP A 163 24.75 -17.01 -0.73
C ASP A 163 26.00 -17.48 -1.51
N GLY A 164 26.99 -16.59 -1.66
CA GLY A 164 28.20 -16.84 -2.44
C GLY A 164 29.46 -16.95 -1.58
N TRP A 165 29.53 -17.90 -0.63
CA TRP A 165 30.77 -18.38 -0.03
C TRP A 165 30.68 -19.87 0.33
#